data_AF-C0MET8-F1
#
_entry.id   AF-C0MET8-F1
#
_cell.length_a   1.000
_cell.length_b   1.000
_cell.length_c   1.000
_cell.angle_alpha   90.00
_cell.angle_beta   90.00
_cell.angle_gamma   90.00
#
_symmetry.space_group_name_H-M   'P 1'
#
loop_
_entity.id
_entity.type
_entity.pdbx_description
1 polymer ?
#
loop_
_entity_poly.entity_id
_entity_poly.type
_entity_poly.pdbx_seq_one_letter_code
_entity_poly.pdbx_strand_id
1 'polypeptide(L)'
;MKSCKSTLRKAAMAAMLAGAITTTGGVKANEYNGILDSGSSLKKQMADLFVKLGVTESGALIVSVDSNIEVEKKLKSIFKNADVADLKVLMGKLGEEGGDLEAYKKLLGEKVNLTRLLVDELKNRITSEESLKKEKSKLESDLTSARDKSAELLSELDEAYKVNEEEGAKNADLANKLSAAQAEVERLGQAVDSLGRLTNSAKRELTEKLAEIEQLTQDKAKADADLEAANANITTLQEELVDVKADVDKLSEEKAAADQALAEANARVSNLEQEIVAANNRVADLEAQLAEKTAELDMVKADKAELEAKVKELQSLLEQKDHNNADLQAEIKRLKQELADKFKDLSQPRAKTPQASNSVAKQKASRPAAKPAGQLPSTGEDAANPFFTAAAVAIMTGAGLVTVMPKRQKD
;
A
#
# COMPACT_ATOMS: atom_id res chain seq x y z
N MET A 1 41.18 51.77 64.02
CA MET A 1 41.85 52.82 64.84
C MET A 1 41.79 54.26 64.28
N LYS A 2 41.59 54.53 62.98
CA LYS A 2 41.65 55.93 62.46
C LYS A 2 40.37 56.77 62.67
N SER A 3 39.18 56.16 62.77
CA SER A 3 37.89 56.88 62.83
C SER A 3 37.64 57.68 64.12
N CYS A 4 37.82 57.07 65.30
CA CYS A 4 37.46 57.67 66.59
C CYS A 4 38.14 59.03 66.87
N LYS A 5 39.34 59.27 66.31
CA LYS A 5 40.06 60.55 66.45
C LYS A 5 39.39 61.70 65.68
N SER A 6 38.55 61.42 64.69
CA SER A 6 37.77 62.45 63.96
C SER A 6 36.57 62.90 64.78
N THR A 7 35.79 61.95 65.30
CA THR A 7 34.60 62.23 66.13
C THR A 7 34.95 63.02 67.39
N LEU A 8 36.06 62.65 68.06
CA LEU A 8 36.52 63.37 69.26
C LEU A 8 36.89 64.83 68.97
N ARG A 9 37.48 65.12 67.78
CA ARG A 9 37.81 66.50 67.37
C ARG A 9 36.57 67.31 67.02
N LYS A 10 35.58 66.72 66.34
CA LYS A 10 34.29 67.40 66.07
C LYS A 10 33.52 67.69 67.36
N ALA A 11 33.48 66.74 68.31
CA ALA A 11 32.89 66.96 69.62
C ALA A 11 33.60 68.07 70.41
N ALA A 12 34.93 68.10 70.42
CA ALA A 12 35.71 69.15 71.08
C ALA A 12 35.48 70.54 70.45
N MET A 13 35.39 70.65 69.12
CA MET A 13 35.05 71.90 68.44
C MET A 13 33.62 72.37 68.75
N ALA A 14 32.64 71.46 68.76
CA ALA A 14 31.27 71.79 69.14
C ALA A 14 31.17 72.27 70.60
N ALA A 15 31.88 71.62 71.52
CA ALA A 15 31.97 72.04 72.92
C ALA A 15 32.67 73.41 73.08
N MET A 16 33.73 73.70 72.30
CA MET A 16 34.38 75.00 72.30
C MET A 16 33.48 76.14 71.77
N LEU A 17 32.65 75.89 70.75
CA LEU A 17 31.67 76.88 70.30
C LEU A 17 30.55 77.07 71.33
N ALA A 18 30.04 76.00 71.95
CA ALA A 18 28.99 76.08 72.96
C ALA A 18 29.46 76.77 74.26
N GLY A 19 30.73 76.59 74.65
CA GLY A 19 31.30 77.17 75.86
C GLY A 19 31.64 78.67 75.77
N ALA A 20 31.46 79.31 74.61
CA ALA A 20 31.91 80.69 74.38
C ALA A 20 30.91 81.79 74.79
N ILE A 21 29.68 81.45 75.22
CA ILE A 21 28.57 82.40 75.44
C ILE A 21 28.14 82.48 76.91
N THR A 22 29.10 82.52 77.85
CA THR A 22 28.84 82.74 79.29
C THR A 22 29.87 83.64 79.98
N THR A 23 29.99 84.90 79.52
CA THR A 23 30.53 85.99 80.37
C THR A 23 29.56 87.16 80.43
N THR A 24 29.22 87.57 81.64
CA THR A 24 28.27 88.66 81.90
C THR A 24 28.89 90.01 81.57
N GLY A 25 28.56 90.56 80.40
CA GLY A 25 28.81 91.97 80.09
C GLY A 25 27.98 92.85 81.03
N GLY A 26 28.61 93.30 82.12
CA GLY A 26 27.94 94.09 83.15
C GLY A 26 27.36 95.38 82.57
N VAL A 27 26.04 95.52 82.63
CA VAL A 27 25.36 96.77 82.25
C VAL A 27 25.76 97.83 83.27
N LYS A 28 26.69 98.72 82.87
CA LYS A 28 26.85 100.00 83.57
C LYS A 28 25.48 100.69 83.53
N ALA A 29 24.96 101.06 84.69
CA ALA A 29 23.85 101.99 84.75
C ALA A 29 24.32 103.29 84.09
N ASN A 30 23.74 103.65 82.94
CA ASN A 30 23.85 105.01 82.45
C ASN A 30 23.01 105.87 83.41
N GLU A 31 23.70 106.57 84.31
CA GLU A 31 23.09 107.61 85.13
C GLU A 31 22.66 108.76 84.21
N TYR A 32 21.43 108.66 83.72
CA TYR A 32 20.79 109.67 82.90
C TYR A 32 20.63 110.95 83.75
N ASN A 33 21.52 111.91 83.56
CA ASN A 33 21.65 113.11 84.39
C ASN A 33 20.44 114.09 84.35
N GLY A 34 19.36 113.76 83.62
CA GLY A 34 18.17 114.59 83.41
C GLY A 34 18.34 115.70 82.38
N ILE A 35 19.48 115.81 81.71
CA ILE A 35 19.81 116.92 80.80
C ILE A 35 20.02 116.36 79.38
N LEU A 36 19.14 116.72 78.45
CA LEU A 36 19.29 116.41 77.03
C LEU A 36 20.55 117.08 76.47
N ASP A 37 21.24 116.39 75.56
CA ASP A 37 22.35 117.00 74.83
C ASP A 37 21.87 118.19 73.96
N SER A 38 22.75 119.18 73.78
CA SER A 38 22.58 120.31 72.87
C SER A 38 22.21 119.92 71.43
N GLY A 39 22.67 118.75 70.96
CA GLY A 39 22.36 118.16 69.67
C GLY A 39 20.98 117.50 69.59
N SER A 40 20.37 117.13 70.71
CA SER A 40 19.12 116.38 70.81
C SER A 40 17.98 116.95 69.95
N SER A 41 17.31 116.05 69.24
CA SER A 41 16.10 116.39 68.47
C SER A 41 14.97 116.82 69.40
N LEU A 42 14.83 116.14 70.55
CA LEU A 42 13.83 116.47 71.55
C LEU A 42 14.10 117.84 72.20
N LYS A 43 15.35 118.14 72.59
CA LYS A 43 15.70 119.44 73.23
C LYS A 43 15.41 120.61 72.29
N LYS A 44 15.72 120.45 71.00
CA LYS A 44 15.45 121.45 69.95
C LYS A 44 13.95 121.64 69.71
N GLN A 45 13.17 120.56 69.62
CA GLN A 45 11.72 120.63 69.47
C GLN A 45 11.02 121.26 70.68
N MET A 46 11.47 120.95 71.90
CA MET A 46 10.97 121.57 73.13
C MET A 46 11.32 123.06 73.17
N ALA A 47 12.56 123.45 72.84
CA ALA A 47 12.98 124.85 72.79
C ALA A 47 12.18 125.66 71.75
N ASP A 48 11.97 125.12 70.55
CA ASP A 48 11.13 125.72 69.50
C ASP A 48 9.68 125.93 69.96
N LEU A 49 9.11 124.97 70.71
CA LEU A 49 7.79 125.10 71.32
C LEU A 49 7.75 126.21 72.38
N PHE A 50 8.74 126.33 73.26
CA PHE A 50 8.78 127.40 74.26
C PHE A 50 8.97 128.80 73.65
N VAL A 51 9.81 128.92 72.61
CA VAL A 51 9.95 130.16 71.83
C VAL A 51 8.61 130.55 71.19
N LYS A 52 7.89 129.59 70.59
CA LYS A 52 6.56 129.82 69.99
C LYS A 52 5.44 130.10 71.00
N LEU A 53 5.69 129.89 72.29
CA LEU A 53 4.79 130.23 73.39
C LEU A 53 5.15 131.55 74.10
N GLY A 54 6.23 132.21 73.69
CA GLY A 54 6.65 133.51 74.24
C GLY A 54 7.10 133.46 75.69
N VAL A 55 7.53 132.29 76.19
CA VAL A 55 7.96 132.13 77.59
C VAL A 55 9.39 132.65 77.74
N THR A 56 9.57 133.67 78.57
CA THR A 56 10.87 134.25 78.91
C THR A 56 11.44 133.64 80.20
N GLU A 57 12.74 133.82 80.44
CA GLU A 57 13.49 133.18 81.55
C GLU A 57 12.93 133.48 82.96
N SER A 58 12.11 134.53 83.10
CA SER A 58 11.40 134.87 84.34
C SER A 58 10.13 134.05 84.61
N GLY A 59 9.75 133.11 83.74
CA GLY A 59 8.68 132.13 83.99
C GLY A 59 7.24 132.67 83.88
N ALA A 60 7.03 133.82 83.22
CA ALA A 60 5.70 134.37 83.00
C ALA A 60 5.10 133.86 81.68
N LEU A 61 3.98 133.11 81.75
CA LEU A 61 3.20 132.67 80.59
C LEU A 61 2.21 133.77 80.18
N ILE A 62 2.35 134.33 78.98
CA ILE A 62 1.63 135.56 78.55
C ILE A 62 0.28 135.27 77.86
N VAL A 63 -0.02 134.03 77.47
CA VAL A 63 -1.10 133.71 76.51
C VAL A 63 -2.34 133.06 77.14
N SER A 64 -3.52 133.38 76.59
CA SER A 64 -4.86 133.00 77.06
C SER A 64 -5.16 131.49 77.16
N VAL A 65 -6.20 131.19 77.95
CA VAL A 65 -6.58 129.85 78.44
C VAL A 65 -6.80 128.79 77.35
N ASP A 66 -7.30 129.17 76.18
CA ASP A 66 -7.54 128.23 75.06
C ASP A 66 -6.27 127.55 74.52
N SER A 67 -5.09 128.14 74.78
CA SER A 67 -3.80 127.66 74.26
C SER A 67 -3.41 126.27 74.75
N ASN A 68 -3.86 125.85 75.94
CA ASN A 68 -3.31 124.70 76.65
C ASN A 68 -3.50 123.37 75.91
N ILE A 69 -4.65 123.17 75.25
CA ILE A 69 -4.93 121.94 74.48
C ILE A 69 -4.03 121.84 73.25
N GLU A 70 -3.76 122.98 72.59
CA GLU A 70 -2.89 123.07 71.43
C GLU A 70 -1.40 122.85 71.82
N VAL A 71 -0.99 123.31 73.00
CA VAL A 71 0.30 123.01 73.63
C VAL A 71 0.43 121.52 73.96
N GLU A 72 -0.57 120.95 74.65
CA GLU A 72 -0.61 119.54 75.03
C GLU A 72 -0.50 118.61 73.79
N LYS A 73 -1.22 118.95 72.72
CA LYS A 73 -1.20 118.25 71.42
C LYS A 73 0.18 118.32 70.74
N LYS A 74 0.85 119.47 70.78
CA LYS A 74 2.21 119.62 70.24
C LYS A 74 3.23 118.86 71.08
N LEU A 75 3.18 118.95 72.41
CA LEU A 75 4.02 118.18 73.33
C LEU A 75 3.86 116.66 73.12
N LYS A 76 2.62 116.16 72.97
CA LYS A 76 2.36 114.76 72.60
C LYS A 76 3.01 114.37 71.27
N SER A 77 2.95 115.22 70.25
CA SER A 77 3.61 114.97 68.95
C SER A 77 5.15 114.94 69.07
N ILE A 78 5.71 115.86 69.86
CA ILE A 78 7.15 115.96 70.12
C ILE A 78 7.65 114.71 70.85
N PHE A 79 6.98 114.29 71.94
CA PHE A 79 7.35 113.04 72.63
C PHE A 79 7.12 111.80 71.75
N LYS A 80 6.04 111.75 70.97
CA LYS A 80 5.77 110.65 70.03
C LYS A 80 6.85 110.51 68.96
N ASN A 81 7.46 111.60 68.51
CA ASN A 81 8.51 111.60 67.51
C ASN A 81 9.94 111.61 68.10
N ALA A 82 10.08 111.57 69.43
CA ALA A 82 11.38 111.63 70.11
C ALA A 82 12.15 110.30 70.03
N ASP A 83 13.48 110.40 70.08
CA ASP A 83 14.36 109.23 70.25
C ASP A 83 14.09 108.57 71.61
N VAL A 84 14.16 107.23 71.64
CA VAL A 84 14.12 106.44 72.88
C VAL A 84 15.30 106.80 73.80
N ALA A 85 16.45 107.20 73.24
CA ALA A 85 17.58 107.73 73.99
C ALA A 85 17.24 109.06 74.69
N ASP A 86 16.70 110.03 73.95
CA ASP A 86 16.30 111.35 74.48
C ASP A 86 15.21 111.22 75.57
N LEU A 87 14.21 110.35 75.37
CA LEU A 87 13.17 110.11 76.38
C LEU A 87 13.72 109.44 77.65
N LYS A 88 14.71 108.53 77.53
CA LYS A 88 15.41 107.96 78.69
C LYS A 88 16.24 109.00 79.44
N VAL A 89 16.86 109.94 78.72
CA VAL A 89 17.58 111.07 79.33
C VAL A 89 16.66 111.96 80.16
N LEU A 90 15.50 112.37 79.62
CA LEU A 90 14.50 113.14 80.40
C LEU A 90 13.95 112.37 81.60
N MET A 91 13.73 111.05 81.46
CA MET A 91 13.29 110.21 82.57
C MET A 91 14.31 110.03 83.69
N GLY A 92 15.59 110.30 83.44
CA GLY A 92 16.67 110.05 84.40
C GLY A 92 16.51 110.75 85.75
N LYS A 93 15.72 111.83 85.79
CA LYS A 93 15.36 112.57 87.01
C LYS A 93 13.84 112.69 87.22
N LEU A 94 13.08 111.68 86.81
CA LEU A 94 11.61 111.68 86.90
C LEU A 94 11.12 111.64 88.36
N GLY A 95 10.93 112.83 88.96
CA GLY A 95 10.54 112.99 90.37
C GLY A 95 11.67 113.44 91.30
N GLU A 96 12.86 113.70 90.77
CA GLU A 96 13.95 114.39 91.47
C GLU A 96 13.97 115.89 91.10
N GLU A 97 14.66 116.71 91.89
CA GLU A 97 14.85 118.12 91.53
C GLU A 97 15.97 118.31 90.49
N GLY A 98 15.64 119.03 89.41
CA GLY A 98 16.58 119.49 88.39
C GLY A 98 16.65 118.61 87.13
N GLY A 99 17.37 119.11 86.13
CA GLY A 99 17.33 118.59 84.76
C GLY A 99 16.31 119.32 83.88
N ASP A 100 16.33 119.02 82.58
CA ASP A 100 15.48 119.69 81.58
C ASP A 100 14.00 119.43 81.82
N LEU A 101 13.61 118.24 82.30
CA LEU A 101 12.20 117.90 82.53
C LEU A 101 11.55 118.83 83.56
N GLU A 102 12.26 119.11 84.65
CA GLU A 102 11.77 120.00 85.71
C GLU A 102 11.84 121.48 85.28
N ALA A 103 12.84 121.86 84.48
CA ALA A 103 12.89 123.18 83.86
C ALA A 103 11.70 123.42 82.90
N TYR A 104 11.40 122.47 82.02
CA TYR A 104 10.25 122.53 81.11
C TYR A 104 8.91 122.50 81.87
N LYS A 105 8.81 121.72 82.95
CA LYS A 105 7.64 121.70 83.85
C LYS A 105 7.43 123.07 84.54
N LYS A 106 8.50 123.71 85.01
CA LYS A 106 8.44 125.07 85.59
C LYS A 106 8.02 126.13 84.57
N LEU A 107 8.42 126.01 83.31
CA LEU A 107 8.03 126.91 82.21
C LEU A 107 6.57 126.74 81.74
N LEU A 108 5.96 125.57 81.94
CA LEU A 108 4.56 125.29 81.60
C LEU A 108 3.58 125.58 82.76
N GLY A 109 4.06 125.51 84.01
CA GLY A 109 3.26 125.68 85.21
C GLY A 109 2.24 124.55 85.43
N GLU A 110 1.40 124.69 86.47
CA GLU A 110 0.47 123.63 86.91
C GLU A 110 -0.61 123.26 85.87
N LYS A 111 -0.82 124.09 84.84
CA LYS A 111 -1.90 123.92 83.86
C LYS A 111 -1.64 122.85 82.80
N VAL A 112 -0.38 122.45 82.56
CA VAL A 112 -0.02 121.40 81.59
C VAL A 112 0.95 120.42 82.24
N ASN A 113 0.45 119.23 82.60
CA ASN A 113 1.23 118.23 83.31
C ASN A 113 2.17 117.46 82.34
N LEU A 114 3.33 118.05 82.07
CA LEU A 114 4.36 117.50 81.17
C LEU A 114 4.80 116.08 81.58
N THR A 115 4.96 115.84 82.88
CA THR A 115 5.29 114.54 83.47
C THR A 115 4.28 113.47 83.06
N ARG A 116 2.98 113.78 83.13
CA ARG A 116 1.91 112.89 82.67
C ARG A 116 1.99 112.63 81.17
N LEU A 117 2.24 113.66 80.34
CA LEU A 117 2.33 113.47 78.88
C LEU A 117 3.49 112.55 78.48
N LEU A 118 4.63 112.69 79.16
CA LEU A 118 5.79 111.82 78.98
C LEU A 118 5.45 110.37 79.39
N VAL A 119 4.81 110.18 80.55
CA VAL A 119 4.38 108.85 81.04
C VAL A 119 3.30 108.21 80.16
N ASP A 120 2.32 108.97 79.68
CA ASP A 120 1.27 108.48 78.78
C ASP A 120 1.85 108.04 77.42
N GLU A 121 2.84 108.76 76.85
CA GLU A 121 3.54 108.33 75.63
C GLU A 121 4.47 107.13 75.86
N LEU A 122 5.21 107.09 76.98
CA LEU A 122 6.02 105.93 77.33
C LEU A 122 5.15 104.67 77.51
N LYS A 123 3.96 104.81 78.10
CA LYS A 123 2.97 103.74 78.20
C LYS A 123 2.51 103.27 76.82
N ASN A 124 2.26 104.17 75.88
CA ASN A 124 1.94 103.81 74.49
C ASN A 124 3.09 103.03 73.82
N ARG A 125 4.35 103.46 74.03
CA ARG A 125 5.53 102.78 73.48
C ARG A 125 5.73 101.39 74.10
N ILE A 126 5.52 101.24 75.40
CA ILE A 126 5.60 99.93 76.07
C ILE A 126 4.52 98.99 75.53
N THR A 127 3.27 99.43 75.37
CA THR A 127 2.21 98.57 74.81
C THR A 127 2.43 98.25 73.33
N SER A 128 3.03 99.15 72.54
CA SER A 128 3.42 98.84 71.16
C SER A 128 4.60 97.87 71.08
N GLU A 129 5.61 97.98 71.95
CA GLU A 129 6.72 97.03 72.05
C GLU A 129 6.24 95.63 72.49
N GLU A 130 5.32 95.55 73.45
CA GLU A 130 4.65 94.28 73.78
C GLU A 130 3.89 93.67 72.60
N SER A 131 3.20 94.51 71.81
CA SER A 131 2.47 94.06 70.61
C SER A 131 3.43 93.53 69.55
N LEU A 132 4.49 94.27 69.25
CA LEU A 132 5.53 93.87 68.29
C LEU A 132 6.29 92.61 68.75
N LYS A 133 6.49 92.43 70.05
CA LYS A 133 7.10 91.23 70.63
C LYS A 133 6.18 90.00 70.49
N LYS A 134 4.87 90.17 70.71
CA LYS A 134 3.86 89.12 70.46
C LYS A 134 3.82 88.76 68.97
N GLU A 135 3.75 89.75 68.08
CA GLU A 135 3.77 89.58 66.63
C GLU A 135 5.05 88.90 66.15
N LYS A 136 6.23 89.34 66.61
CA LYS A 136 7.50 88.67 66.34
C LYS A 136 7.49 87.20 66.77
N SER A 137 7.04 86.89 67.99
CA SER A 137 6.98 85.50 68.47
C SER A 137 6.02 84.63 67.65
N LYS A 138 4.92 85.23 67.14
CA LYS A 138 4.02 84.56 66.20
C LYS A 138 4.71 84.31 64.86
N LEU A 139 5.37 85.32 64.29
CA LEU A 139 6.11 85.17 63.02
C LEU A 139 7.25 84.14 63.13
N GLU A 140 7.92 84.04 64.27
CA GLU A 140 8.93 82.99 64.54
C GLU A 140 8.29 81.59 64.61
N SER A 141 7.08 81.47 65.18
CA SER A 141 6.29 80.22 65.19
C SER A 141 5.77 79.84 63.79
N ASP A 142 5.21 80.80 63.06
CA ASP A 142 4.67 80.61 61.71
C ASP A 142 5.79 80.25 60.73
N LEU A 143 6.97 80.90 60.83
CA LEU A 143 8.17 80.60 60.04
C LEU A 143 8.79 79.24 60.36
N THR A 144 8.68 78.78 61.60
CA THR A 144 9.12 77.42 61.97
C THR A 144 8.15 76.40 61.38
N SER A 145 6.84 76.59 61.59
CA SER A 145 5.79 75.75 61.00
C SER A 145 5.89 75.64 59.47
N ALA A 146 6.24 76.73 58.78
CA ALA A 146 6.44 76.75 57.33
C ALA A 146 7.70 75.98 56.88
N ARG A 147 8.77 75.97 57.69
CA ARG A 147 9.98 75.15 57.42
C ARG A 147 9.70 73.67 57.62
N ASP A 148 9.02 73.32 58.70
CA ASP A 148 8.66 71.93 59.01
C ASP A 148 7.80 71.35 57.89
N LYS A 149 6.80 72.12 57.43
CA LYS A 149 5.95 71.74 56.29
C LYS A 149 6.69 71.68 54.95
N SER A 150 7.72 72.53 54.76
CA SER A 150 8.60 72.44 53.59
C SER A 150 9.52 71.21 53.64
N ALA A 151 9.88 70.71 54.82
CA ALA A 151 10.65 69.48 54.97
C ALA A 151 9.78 68.23 54.77
N GLU A 152 8.54 68.27 55.29
CA GLU A 152 7.50 67.26 55.06
C GLU A 152 7.23 67.06 53.56
N LEU A 153 6.90 68.14 52.84
CA LEU A 153 6.67 68.12 51.38
C LEU A 153 7.89 67.66 50.57
N LEU A 154 9.12 67.94 51.01
CA LEU A 154 10.33 67.42 50.35
C LEU A 154 10.52 65.91 50.56
N SER A 155 10.10 65.39 51.72
CA SER A 155 10.13 63.94 51.99
C SER A 155 9.03 63.20 51.23
N GLU A 156 7.83 63.77 51.12
CA GLU A 156 6.75 63.21 50.29
C GLU A 156 7.14 63.18 48.80
N LEU A 157 7.82 64.22 48.32
CA LEU A 157 8.29 64.31 46.94
C LEU A 157 9.39 63.28 46.61
N ASP A 158 10.35 63.07 47.52
CA ASP A 158 11.39 62.04 47.36
C ASP A 158 10.80 60.62 47.32
N GLU A 159 9.81 60.33 48.16
CA GLU A 159 9.12 59.04 48.15
C GLU A 159 8.25 58.84 46.89
N ALA A 160 7.55 59.90 46.45
CA ALA A 160 6.80 59.88 45.19
C ALA A 160 7.70 59.63 43.96
N TYR A 161 8.93 60.16 43.96
CA TYR A 161 9.90 59.86 42.89
C TYR A 161 10.33 58.39 42.88
N LYS A 162 10.62 57.78 44.05
CA LYS A 162 10.97 56.34 44.13
C LYS A 162 9.83 55.45 43.65
N VAL A 163 8.60 55.72 44.10
CA VAL A 163 7.42 54.96 43.68
C VAL A 163 7.22 55.08 42.17
N ASN A 164 7.42 56.26 41.58
CA ASN A 164 7.34 56.45 40.13
C ASN A 164 8.47 55.74 39.36
N GLU A 165 9.67 55.65 39.91
CA GLU A 165 10.78 54.86 39.33
C GLU A 165 10.48 53.35 39.38
N GLU A 166 9.96 52.85 40.51
CA GLU A 166 9.51 51.46 40.63
C GLU A 166 8.37 51.11 39.67
N GLU A 167 7.34 51.96 39.57
CA GLU A 167 6.24 51.75 38.60
C GLU A 167 6.74 51.86 37.16
N GLY A 168 7.73 52.71 36.87
CA GLY A 168 8.44 52.73 35.59
C GLY A 168 9.09 51.39 35.26
N ALA A 169 9.80 50.80 36.22
CA ALA A 169 10.43 49.48 36.08
C ALA A 169 9.40 48.35 35.90
N LYS A 170 8.30 48.36 36.67
CA LYS A 170 7.19 47.38 36.54
C LYS A 170 6.53 47.47 35.17
N ASN A 171 6.27 48.69 34.66
CA ASN A 171 5.72 48.89 33.32
C ASN A 171 6.67 48.41 32.20
N ALA A 172 7.99 48.60 32.36
CA ALA A 172 8.97 48.08 31.40
C ALA A 172 9.03 46.54 31.37
N ASP A 173 8.98 45.88 32.53
CA ASP A 173 8.89 44.42 32.66
C ASP A 173 7.59 43.87 32.04
N LEU A 174 6.44 44.52 32.30
CA LEU A 174 5.15 44.17 31.68
C LEU A 174 5.16 44.34 30.16
N ALA A 175 5.77 45.40 29.63
CA ALA A 175 5.90 45.61 28.19
C ALA A 175 6.78 44.52 27.52
N ASN A 176 7.89 44.14 28.16
CA ASN A 176 8.75 43.05 27.69
C ASN A 176 8.02 41.70 27.70
N LYS A 177 7.26 41.41 28.76
CA LYS A 177 6.42 40.19 28.87
C LYS A 177 5.31 40.15 27.82
N LEU A 178 4.68 41.29 27.53
CA LEU A 178 3.66 41.39 26.48
C LEU A 178 4.27 41.12 25.09
N SER A 179 5.42 41.71 24.79
CA SER A 179 6.16 41.48 23.53
C SER A 179 6.57 40.01 23.36
N ALA A 180 7.08 39.37 24.43
CA ALA A 180 7.41 37.95 24.41
C ALA A 180 6.17 37.06 24.20
N ALA A 181 5.04 37.39 24.81
CA ALA A 181 3.77 36.68 24.63
C ALA A 181 3.23 36.85 23.20
N GLN A 182 3.35 38.04 22.60
CA GLN A 182 2.98 38.29 21.20
C GLN A 182 3.82 37.44 20.23
N ALA A 183 5.13 37.40 20.42
CA ALA A 183 6.03 36.58 19.60
C ALA A 183 5.72 35.08 19.70
N GLU A 184 5.37 34.57 20.89
CA GLU A 184 4.96 33.17 21.05
C GLU A 184 3.59 32.88 20.42
N VAL A 185 2.64 33.83 20.45
CA VAL A 185 1.36 33.70 19.73
C VAL A 185 1.58 33.62 18.22
N GLU A 186 2.46 34.44 17.65
CA GLU A 186 2.83 34.35 16.22
C GLU A 186 3.49 33.00 15.90
N ARG A 187 4.44 32.54 16.74
CA ARG A 187 5.12 31.25 16.57
C ARG A 187 4.14 30.06 16.65
N LEU A 188 3.17 30.11 17.56
CA LEU A 188 2.13 29.10 17.68
C LEU A 188 1.16 29.14 16.48
N GLY A 189 0.82 30.32 15.97
CA GLY A 189 0.05 30.46 14.73
C GLY A 189 0.73 29.80 13.53
N GLN A 190 2.02 30.06 13.33
CA GLN A 190 2.83 29.42 12.28
C GLN A 190 2.91 27.89 12.45
N ALA A 191 2.98 27.39 13.69
CA ALA A 191 2.96 25.96 13.97
C ALA A 191 1.60 25.32 13.64
N VAL A 192 0.49 25.99 13.99
CA VAL A 192 -0.88 25.53 13.65
C VAL A 192 -1.09 25.50 12.13
N ASP A 193 -0.65 26.53 11.40
CA ASP A 193 -0.69 26.56 9.94
C ASP A 193 0.10 25.40 9.32
N SER A 194 1.29 25.10 9.85
CA SER A 194 2.12 23.99 9.39
C SER A 194 1.46 22.63 9.62
N LEU A 195 0.91 22.41 10.83
CA LEU A 195 0.12 21.22 11.17
C LEU A 195 -1.15 21.10 10.30
N GLY A 196 -1.80 22.22 9.97
CA GLY A 196 -2.93 22.27 9.06
C GLY A 196 -2.55 21.82 7.64
N ARG A 197 -1.39 22.24 7.12
CA ARG A 197 -0.86 21.79 5.82
C ARG A 197 -0.54 20.29 5.83
N LEU A 198 0.15 19.81 6.87
CA LEU A 198 0.48 18.38 7.02
C LEU A 198 -0.78 17.51 7.13
N THR A 199 -1.77 17.94 7.90
CA THR A 199 -3.06 17.24 8.05
C THR A 199 -3.81 17.15 6.71
N ASN A 200 -3.82 18.23 5.93
CA ASN A 200 -4.42 18.21 4.60
C ASN A 200 -3.63 17.36 3.58
N SER A 201 -2.31 17.25 3.72
CA SER A 201 -1.48 16.35 2.90
C SER A 201 -1.79 14.89 3.21
N ALA A 202 -1.74 14.49 4.49
CA ALA A 202 -2.05 13.14 4.93
C ALA A 202 -3.50 12.72 4.58
N LYS A 203 -4.46 13.66 4.60
CA LYS A 203 -5.83 13.40 4.16
C LYS A 203 -5.95 13.13 2.66
N ARG A 204 -5.11 13.75 1.81
CA ARG A 204 -5.06 13.46 0.37
C ARG A 204 -4.44 12.10 0.12
N GLU A 205 -3.29 11.84 0.70
CA GLU A 205 -2.58 10.55 0.60
C GLU A 205 -3.47 9.37 1.07
N LEU A 206 -4.21 9.54 2.17
CA LEU A 206 -5.20 8.55 2.62
C LEU A 206 -6.34 8.34 1.62
N THR A 207 -6.84 9.42 1.00
CA THR A 207 -7.88 9.32 -0.04
C THR A 207 -7.37 8.58 -1.28
N GLU A 208 -6.14 8.88 -1.71
CA GLU A 208 -5.47 8.23 -2.84
C GLU A 208 -5.22 6.74 -2.55
N LYS A 209 -4.74 6.40 -1.35
CA LYS A 209 -4.53 5.00 -0.92
C LYS A 209 -5.83 4.20 -0.77
N LEU A 210 -6.93 4.84 -0.36
CA LEU A 210 -8.24 4.18 -0.34
C LEU A 210 -8.75 3.89 -1.76
N ALA A 211 -8.53 4.78 -2.73
CA ALA A 211 -8.88 4.53 -4.14
C ALA A 211 -8.00 3.42 -4.77
N GLU A 212 -6.71 3.37 -4.42
CA GLU A 212 -5.79 2.30 -4.84
C GLU A 212 -6.20 0.93 -4.28
N ILE A 213 -6.62 0.86 -3.01
CA ILE A 213 -7.15 -0.36 -2.38
C ILE A 213 -8.44 -0.83 -3.05
N GLU A 214 -9.35 0.10 -3.39
CA GLU A 214 -10.59 -0.22 -4.10
C GLU A 214 -10.30 -0.80 -5.49
N GLN A 215 -9.42 -0.16 -6.28
CA GLN A 215 -9.01 -0.67 -7.60
C GLN A 215 -8.35 -2.05 -7.49
N LEU A 216 -7.41 -2.25 -6.58
CA LEU A 216 -6.75 -3.55 -6.37
C LEU A 216 -7.73 -4.64 -5.91
N THR A 217 -8.81 -4.27 -5.20
CA THR A 217 -9.88 -5.21 -4.81
C THR A 217 -10.71 -5.63 -6.02
N GLN A 218 -11.05 -4.69 -6.92
CA GLN A 218 -11.76 -4.98 -8.16
C GLN A 218 -10.90 -5.80 -9.14
N ASP A 219 -9.62 -5.45 -9.30
CA ASP A 219 -8.66 -6.18 -10.13
C ASP A 219 -8.45 -7.61 -9.62
N LYS A 220 -8.37 -7.80 -8.29
CA LYS A 220 -8.33 -9.15 -7.70
C LYS A 220 -9.61 -9.93 -7.98
N ALA A 221 -10.78 -9.35 -7.73
CA ALA A 221 -12.06 -10.03 -7.95
C ALA A 221 -12.24 -10.46 -9.43
N LYS A 222 -11.73 -9.65 -10.37
CA LYS A 222 -11.66 -10.04 -11.78
C LYS A 222 -10.68 -11.19 -12.01
N ALA A 223 -9.46 -11.12 -11.47
CA ALA A 223 -8.45 -12.17 -11.63
C ALA A 223 -8.89 -13.51 -11.02
N ASP A 224 -9.63 -13.49 -9.90
CA ASP A 224 -10.25 -14.68 -9.31
C ASP A 224 -11.28 -15.31 -10.30
N ALA A 225 -12.15 -14.49 -10.91
CA ALA A 225 -13.16 -14.94 -11.86
C ALA A 225 -12.56 -15.43 -13.20
N ASP A 226 -11.54 -14.76 -13.72
CA ASP A 226 -10.79 -15.19 -14.92
C ASP A 226 -10.10 -16.55 -14.67
N LEU A 227 -9.65 -16.81 -13.43
CA LEU A 227 -9.05 -18.08 -13.00
C LEU A 227 -10.10 -19.19 -12.81
N GLU A 228 -11.28 -18.90 -12.26
CA GLU A 228 -12.40 -19.86 -12.21
C GLU A 228 -12.83 -20.28 -13.62
N ALA A 229 -12.96 -19.33 -14.56
CA ALA A 229 -13.29 -19.61 -15.96
C ALA A 229 -12.19 -20.45 -16.66
N ALA A 230 -10.91 -20.15 -16.40
CA ALA A 230 -9.80 -20.95 -16.93
C ALA A 230 -9.83 -22.41 -16.41
N ASN A 231 -10.11 -22.62 -15.12
CA ASN A 231 -10.20 -23.95 -14.53
C ASN A 231 -11.41 -24.75 -15.04
N ALA A 232 -12.55 -24.08 -15.29
CA ALA A 232 -13.70 -24.71 -15.93
C ALA A 232 -13.35 -25.21 -17.34
N ASN A 233 -12.72 -24.36 -18.16
CA ASN A 233 -12.28 -24.72 -19.51
C ASN A 233 -11.25 -25.87 -19.50
N ILE A 234 -10.33 -25.89 -18.53
CA ILE A 234 -9.36 -27.00 -18.36
C ILE A 234 -10.08 -28.30 -18.03
N THR A 235 -11.13 -28.27 -17.19
CA THR A 235 -11.94 -29.46 -16.88
C THR A 235 -12.63 -30.01 -18.13
N THR A 236 -13.31 -29.16 -18.91
CA THR A 236 -13.96 -29.58 -20.16
C THR A 236 -12.96 -30.14 -21.18
N LEU A 237 -11.79 -29.51 -21.34
CA LEU A 237 -10.74 -30.03 -22.23
C LEU A 237 -10.13 -31.35 -21.74
N GLN A 238 -10.18 -31.66 -20.44
CA GLN A 238 -9.78 -32.96 -19.90
C GLN A 238 -10.84 -34.04 -20.17
N GLU A 239 -12.14 -33.70 -20.09
CA GLU A 239 -13.24 -34.58 -20.46
C GLU A 239 -13.21 -34.91 -21.97
N GLU A 240 -13.11 -33.89 -22.84
CA GLU A 240 -12.96 -34.05 -24.29
C GLU A 240 -11.74 -34.91 -24.66
N LEU A 241 -10.61 -34.76 -23.96
CA LEU A 241 -9.40 -35.55 -24.19
C LEU A 241 -9.58 -37.03 -23.80
N VAL A 242 -10.42 -37.34 -22.81
CA VAL A 242 -10.75 -38.73 -22.45
C VAL A 242 -11.62 -39.38 -23.52
N ASP A 243 -12.65 -38.67 -24.00
CA ASP A 243 -13.56 -39.18 -25.05
C ASP A 243 -12.81 -39.38 -26.37
N VAL A 244 -12.02 -38.39 -26.82
CA VAL A 244 -11.19 -38.52 -28.04
C VAL A 244 -10.19 -39.67 -27.93
N LYS A 245 -9.66 -39.94 -26.73
CA LYS A 245 -8.78 -41.10 -26.52
C LYS A 245 -9.55 -42.42 -26.63
N ALA A 246 -10.76 -42.52 -26.07
CA ALA A 246 -11.59 -43.71 -26.18
C ALA A 246 -11.97 -44.00 -27.65
N ASP A 247 -12.27 -42.97 -28.45
CA ASP A 247 -12.50 -43.11 -29.90
C ASP A 247 -11.24 -43.57 -30.64
N VAL A 248 -10.04 -43.08 -30.28
CA VAL A 248 -8.76 -43.53 -30.87
C VAL A 248 -8.47 -45.00 -30.52
N ASP A 249 -8.65 -45.40 -29.26
CA ASP A 249 -8.45 -46.78 -28.83
C ASP A 249 -9.44 -47.72 -29.57
N LYS A 250 -10.72 -47.33 -29.68
CA LYS A 250 -11.76 -48.04 -30.44
C LYS A 250 -11.44 -48.16 -31.93
N LEU A 251 -11.03 -47.07 -32.58
CA LEU A 251 -10.65 -47.09 -34.01
C LEU A 251 -9.42 -47.95 -34.27
N SER A 252 -8.52 -48.09 -33.30
CA SER A 252 -7.38 -49.01 -33.35
C SER A 252 -7.83 -50.48 -33.33
N GLU A 253 -8.80 -50.83 -32.48
CA GLU A 253 -9.42 -52.17 -32.45
C GLU A 253 -10.20 -52.48 -33.74
N GLU A 254 -11.03 -51.55 -34.21
CA GLU A 254 -11.77 -51.69 -35.48
C GLU A 254 -10.82 -51.87 -36.68
N LYS A 255 -9.69 -51.14 -36.71
CA LYS A 255 -8.65 -51.32 -37.72
C LYS A 255 -8.00 -52.70 -37.63
N ALA A 256 -7.63 -53.17 -36.43
CA ALA A 256 -6.99 -54.47 -36.26
C ALA A 256 -7.92 -55.63 -36.70
N ALA A 257 -9.21 -55.53 -36.40
CA ALA A 257 -10.22 -56.49 -36.88
C ALA A 257 -10.37 -56.45 -38.42
N ALA A 258 -10.34 -55.26 -39.04
CA ALA A 258 -10.38 -55.11 -40.49
C ALA A 258 -9.12 -55.68 -41.19
N ASP A 259 -7.92 -55.44 -40.63
CA ASP A 259 -6.67 -55.99 -41.14
C ASP A 259 -6.69 -57.54 -41.08
N GLN A 260 -7.20 -58.13 -39.99
CA GLN A 260 -7.37 -59.59 -39.86
C GLN A 260 -8.37 -60.13 -40.89
N ALA A 261 -9.56 -59.52 -41.01
CA ALA A 261 -10.59 -59.96 -41.95
C ALA A 261 -10.10 -59.90 -43.42
N LEU A 262 -9.28 -58.89 -43.75
CA LEU A 262 -8.62 -58.79 -45.06
C LEU A 262 -7.59 -59.91 -45.28
N ALA A 263 -6.80 -60.26 -44.27
CA ALA A 263 -5.85 -61.38 -44.35
C ALA A 263 -6.57 -62.74 -44.54
N GLU A 264 -7.66 -62.98 -43.80
CA GLU A 264 -8.50 -64.18 -43.94
C GLU A 264 -9.17 -64.26 -45.32
N ALA A 265 -9.67 -63.13 -45.84
CA ALA A 265 -10.24 -63.05 -47.19
C ALA A 265 -9.19 -63.36 -48.27
N ASN A 266 -7.99 -62.79 -48.17
CA ASN A 266 -6.89 -63.06 -49.12
C ASN A 266 -6.44 -64.54 -49.09
N ALA A 267 -6.34 -65.14 -47.90
CA ALA A 267 -6.05 -66.57 -47.77
C ALA A 267 -7.15 -67.44 -48.41
N ARG A 268 -8.43 -67.06 -48.24
CA ARG A 268 -9.56 -67.75 -48.87
C ARG A 268 -9.55 -67.63 -50.40
N VAL A 269 -9.19 -66.46 -50.94
CA VAL A 269 -9.02 -66.27 -52.39
C VAL A 269 -7.94 -67.20 -52.92
N SER A 270 -6.76 -67.24 -52.30
CA SER A 270 -5.66 -68.09 -52.77
C SER A 270 -5.98 -69.60 -52.70
N ASN A 271 -6.75 -70.03 -51.69
CA ASN A 271 -7.26 -71.41 -51.63
C ASN A 271 -8.25 -71.71 -52.77
N LEU A 272 -9.18 -70.79 -53.07
CA LEU A 272 -10.14 -70.94 -54.17
C LEU A 272 -9.44 -70.94 -55.54
N GLU A 273 -8.38 -70.15 -55.73
CA GLU A 273 -7.55 -70.20 -56.94
C GLU A 273 -6.89 -71.58 -57.13
N GLN A 274 -6.38 -72.19 -56.05
CA GLN A 274 -5.83 -73.55 -56.07
C GLN A 274 -6.90 -74.61 -56.35
N GLU A 275 -8.10 -74.48 -55.75
CA GLU A 275 -9.25 -75.37 -56.04
C GLU A 275 -9.68 -75.27 -57.51
N ILE A 276 -9.71 -74.06 -58.10
CA ILE A 276 -10.02 -73.85 -59.51
C ILE A 276 -8.95 -74.51 -60.41
N VAL A 277 -7.66 -74.38 -60.10
CA VAL A 277 -6.59 -75.06 -60.86
C VAL A 277 -6.71 -76.58 -60.76
N ALA A 278 -6.98 -77.11 -59.56
CA ALA A 278 -7.20 -78.55 -59.36
C ALA A 278 -8.43 -79.07 -60.12
N ALA A 279 -9.54 -78.32 -60.11
CA ALA A 279 -10.75 -78.65 -60.85
C ALA A 279 -10.52 -78.63 -62.37
N ASN A 280 -9.83 -77.62 -62.90
CA ASN A 280 -9.49 -77.53 -64.32
C ASN A 280 -8.60 -78.70 -64.78
N ASN A 281 -7.59 -79.07 -63.98
CA ASN A 281 -6.75 -80.23 -64.25
C ASN A 281 -7.58 -81.54 -64.27
N ARG A 282 -8.55 -81.67 -63.35
CA ARG A 282 -9.45 -82.83 -63.30
C ARG A 282 -10.45 -82.86 -64.46
N VAL A 283 -10.88 -81.72 -64.99
CA VAL A 283 -11.68 -81.64 -66.23
C VAL A 283 -10.86 -82.12 -67.41
N ALA A 284 -9.63 -81.62 -67.61
CA ALA A 284 -8.77 -82.04 -68.71
C ALA A 284 -8.44 -83.54 -68.69
N ASP A 285 -8.22 -84.11 -67.50
CA ASP A 285 -8.05 -85.56 -67.28
C ASP A 285 -9.32 -86.35 -67.68
N LEU A 286 -10.51 -85.89 -67.29
CA LEU A 286 -11.77 -86.51 -67.69
C LEU A 286 -12.06 -86.37 -69.19
N GLU A 287 -11.70 -85.26 -69.82
CA GLU A 287 -11.80 -85.06 -71.28
C GLU A 287 -10.86 -86.01 -72.04
N ALA A 288 -9.65 -86.22 -71.55
CA ALA A 288 -8.71 -87.20 -72.12
C ALA A 288 -9.24 -88.64 -72.00
N GLN A 289 -9.77 -89.02 -70.83
CA GLN A 289 -10.39 -90.33 -70.61
C GLN A 289 -11.64 -90.53 -71.49
N LEU A 290 -12.44 -89.47 -71.71
CA LEU A 290 -13.59 -89.51 -72.62
C LEU A 290 -13.14 -89.74 -74.08
N ALA A 291 -12.06 -89.08 -74.52
CA ALA A 291 -11.51 -89.26 -75.85
C ALA A 291 -10.95 -90.68 -76.06
N GLU A 292 -10.20 -91.22 -75.09
CA GLU A 292 -9.70 -92.61 -75.10
C GLU A 292 -10.87 -93.61 -75.20
N LYS A 293 -11.89 -93.48 -74.35
CA LYS A 293 -13.05 -94.38 -74.35
C LYS A 293 -13.92 -94.24 -75.61
N THR A 294 -13.90 -93.07 -76.26
CA THR A 294 -14.54 -92.89 -77.58
C THR A 294 -13.76 -93.65 -78.66
N ALA A 295 -12.43 -93.59 -78.66
CA ALA A 295 -11.59 -94.32 -79.60
C ALA A 295 -11.69 -95.85 -79.41
N GLU A 296 -11.68 -96.34 -78.16
CA GLU A 296 -11.97 -97.75 -77.85
C GLU A 296 -13.34 -98.19 -78.37
N LEU A 297 -14.37 -97.38 -78.14
CA LEU A 297 -15.74 -97.67 -78.58
C LEU A 297 -15.83 -97.75 -80.11
N ASP A 298 -15.11 -96.89 -80.84
CA ASP A 298 -15.07 -96.91 -82.31
C ASP A 298 -14.25 -98.08 -82.88
N MET A 299 -13.16 -98.50 -82.21
CA MET A 299 -12.49 -99.77 -82.52
C MET A 299 -13.43 -100.97 -82.32
N VAL A 300 -14.13 -101.05 -81.18
CA VAL A 300 -15.07 -102.14 -80.88
C VAL A 300 -16.24 -102.17 -81.88
N LYS A 301 -16.71 -101.01 -82.39
CA LYS A 301 -17.68 -100.96 -83.50
C LYS A 301 -17.10 -101.53 -84.81
N ALA A 302 -15.85 -101.23 -85.13
CA ALA A 302 -15.18 -101.73 -86.33
C ALA A 302 -14.96 -103.26 -86.26
N ASP A 303 -14.42 -103.76 -85.15
CA ASP A 303 -14.23 -105.19 -84.88
C ASP A 303 -15.58 -105.93 -84.96
N LYS A 304 -16.63 -105.36 -84.37
CA LYS A 304 -17.99 -105.90 -84.46
C LYS A 304 -18.46 -105.99 -85.92
N ALA A 305 -18.27 -104.93 -86.72
CA ALA A 305 -18.68 -104.93 -88.12
C ALA A 305 -17.91 -105.95 -88.98
N GLU A 306 -16.61 -106.15 -88.71
CA GLU A 306 -15.81 -107.20 -89.35
C GLU A 306 -16.29 -108.62 -88.94
N LEU A 307 -16.63 -108.81 -87.66
CA LEU A 307 -17.20 -110.08 -87.18
C LEU A 307 -18.60 -110.35 -87.78
N GLU A 308 -19.48 -109.35 -87.87
CA GLU A 308 -20.78 -109.49 -88.54
C GLU A 308 -20.62 -109.82 -90.03
N ALA A 309 -19.62 -109.25 -90.72
CA ALA A 309 -19.28 -109.60 -92.09
C ALA A 309 -18.77 -111.05 -92.22
N LYS A 310 -17.86 -111.50 -91.34
CA LYS A 310 -17.36 -112.88 -91.30
C LYS A 310 -18.45 -113.90 -90.98
N VAL A 311 -19.38 -113.57 -90.08
CA VAL A 311 -20.56 -114.42 -89.79
C VAL A 311 -21.41 -114.58 -91.05
N LYS A 312 -21.64 -113.51 -91.81
CA LYS A 312 -22.39 -113.54 -93.07
C LYS A 312 -21.67 -114.33 -94.17
N GLU A 313 -20.34 -114.22 -94.27
CA GLU A 313 -19.52 -115.04 -95.17
C GLU A 313 -19.61 -116.53 -94.82
N LEU A 314 -19.46 -116.88 -93.53
CA LEU A 314 -19.57 -118.26 -93.05
C LEU A 314 -20.99 -118.84 -93.23
N GLN A 315 -22.03 -118.02 -93.09
CA GLN A 315 -23.41 -118.40 -93.42
C GLN A 315 -23.56 -118.73 -94.91
N SER A 316 -23.08 -117.86 -95.80
CA SER A 316 -23.11 -118.11 -97.25
C SER A 316 -22.27 -119.34 -97.65
N LEU A 317 -21.14 -119.57 -96.99
CA LEU A 317 -20.32 -120.76 -97.18
C LEU A 317 -21.05 -122.03 -96.68
N LEU A 318 -21.79 -121.95 -95.57
CA LEU A 318 -22.60 -123.05 -95.05
C LEU A 318 -23.75 -123.39 -95.99
N GLU A 319 -24.51 -122.40 -96.46
CA GLU A 319 -25.56 -122.56 -97.49
C GLU A 319 -25.00 -123.21 -98.76
N GLN A 320 -23.82 -122.76 -99.22
CA GLN A 320 -23.12 -123.37 -100.34
C GLN A 320 -22.75 -124.83 -100.05
N LYS A 321 -22.28 -125.16 -98.84
CA LYS A 321 -21.95 -126.55 -98.46
C LYS A 321 -23.19 -127.43 -98.36
N ASP A 322 -24.31 -126.92 -97.86
CA ASP A 322 -25.57 -127.66 -97.80
C ASP A 322 -26.17 -127.88 -99.20
N HIS A 323 -26.04 -126.92 -100.13
CA HIS A 323 -26.40 -127.14 -101.53
C HIS A 323 -25.53 -128.22 -102.18
N ASN A 324 -24.20 -128.13 -102.06
CA ASN A 324 -23.28 -129.18 -102.54
C ASN A 324 -23.56 -130.55 -101.89
N ASN A 325 -23.99 -130.58 -100.63
CA ASN A 325 -24.35 -131.81 -99.92
C ASN A 325 -25.69 -132.37 -100.43
N ALA A 326 -26.67 -131.53 -100.74
CA ALA A 326 -27.91 -131.93 -101.41
C ALA A 326 -27.65 -132.48 -102.82
N ASP A 327 -26.76 -131.84 -103.60
CA ASP A 327 -26.32 -132.31 -104.93
C ASP A 327 -25.59 -133.65 -104.82
N LEU A 328 -24.67 -133.80 -103.88
CA LEU A 328 -23.97 -135.07 -103.62
C LEU A 328 -24.95 -136.16 -103.14
N GLN A 329 -25.98 -135.82 -102.35
CA GLN A 329 -27.04 -136.77 -102.00
C GLN A 329 -27.93 -137.13 -103.19
N ALA A 330 -28.19 -136.21 -104.11
CA ALA A 330 -28.90 -136.48 -105.35
C ALA A 330 -28.08 -137.39 -106.28
N GLU A 331 -26.77 -137.15 -106.43
CA GLU A 331 -25.89 -138.03 -107.21
C GLU A 331 -25.68 -139.38 -106.52
N ILE A 332 -25.61 -139.45 -105.18
CA ILE A 332 -25.62 -140.73 -104.45
C ILE A 332 -26.93 -141.49 -104.67
N LYS A 333 -28.08 -140.81 -104.77
CA LYS A 333 -29.35 -141.45 -105.18
C LYS A 333 -29.29 -141.92 -106.63
N ARG A 334 -28.78 -141.09 -107.56
CA ARG A 334 -28.62 -141.43 -108.99
C ARG A 334 -27.71 -142.64 -109.19
N LEU A 335 -26.56 -142.66 -108.53
CA LEU A 335 -25.60 -143.78 -108.54
C LEU A 335 -26.18 -145.02 -107.88
N LYS A 336 -26.94 -144.91 -106.78
CA LYS A 336 -27.64 -146.07 -106.18
C LYS A 336 -28.72 -146.64 -107.10
N GLN A 337 -29.45 -145.79 -107.82
CA GLN A 337 -30.41 -146.20 -108.83
C GLN A 337 -29.70 -146.93 -109.99
N GLU A 338 -28.67 -146.31 -110.55
CA GLU A 338 -27.84 -146.86 -111.63
C GLU A 338 -27.15 -148.18 -111.24
N LEU A 339 -26.80 -148.35 -109.95
CA LEU A 339 -26.22 -149.58 -109.42
C LEU A 339 -27.27 -150.67 -109.14
N ALA A 340 -28.50 -150.30 -108.80
CA ALA A 340 -29.64 -151.21 -108.69
C ALA A 340 -30.10 -151.71 -110.07
N ASP A 341 -30.09 -150.85 -111.08
CA ASP A 341 -30.39 -151.21 -112.46
C ASP A 341 -29.28 -152.11 -113.04
N LYS A 342 -27.99 -151.82 -112.80
CA LYS A 342 -26.87 -152.75 -113.07
C LYS A 342 -27.00 -154.09 -112.33
N PHE A 343 -27.61 -154.12 -111.14
CA PHE A 343 -27.86 -155.37 -110.40
C PHE A 343 -28.96 -156.24 -111.04
N LYS A 344 -29.95 -155.62 -111.73
CA LYS A 344 -30.88 -156.37 -112.58
C LYS A 344 -30.18 -156.96 -113.80
N ASP A 345 -29.36 -156.17 -114.49
CA ASP A 345 -28.65 -156.59 -115.71
C ASP A 345 -27.66 -157.74 -115.48
N LEU A 346 -27.13 -157.90 -114.26
CA LEU A 346 -26.13 -158.92 -113.93
C LEU A 346 -26.68 -160.34 -113.68
N SER A 347 -27.99 -160.57 -113.83
CA SER A 347 -28.64 -161.83 -113.45
C SER A 347 -28.83 -162.88 -114.57
N GLN A 348 -28.05 -162.85 -115.66
CA GLN A 348 -27.64 -164.03 -116.48
C GLN A 348 -26.34 -163.72 -117.29
N PRO A 349 -25.54 -164.73 -117.73
CA PRO A 349 -24.08 -164.59 -117.62
C PRO A 349 -23.25 -164.62 -118.93
N ARG A 350 -22.19 -163.77 -119.02
CA ARG A 350 -20.91 -164.17 -119.66
C ARG A 350 -19.66 -163.31 -119.33
N ALA A 351 -18.59 -164.02 -118.95
CA ALA A 351 -17.16 -163.82 -119.27
C ALA A 351 -16.43 -162.45 -119.15
N LYS A 352 -15.61 -162.33 -118.08
CA LYS A 352 -14.12 -162.14 -118.10
C LYS A 352 -13.44 -161.06 -119.00
N THR A 353 -12.95 -159.98 -118.36
CA THR A 353 -11.51 -159.55 -118.18
C THR A 353 -10.42 -159.84 -119.24
N PRO A 354 -9.28 -159.09 -119.31
CA PRO A 354 -8.99 -157.67 -118.99
C PRO A 354 -7.89 -157.00 -119.90
N GLN A 355 -7.32 -155.85 -119.47
CA GLN A 355 -5.93 -155.32 -119.70
C GLN A 355 -5.38 -154.92 -121.09
N ALA A 356 -4.83 -153.69 -121.16
CA ALA A 356 -3.58 -153.27 -121.86
C ALA A 356 -3.28 -151.77 -121.54
N SER A 357 -2.06 -151.22 -121.53
CA SER A 357 -0.69 -151.78 -121.42
C SER A 357 0.36 -150.70 -121.07
N ASN A 358 1.51 -151.12 -120.52
CA ASN A 358 2.62 -150.33 -119.93
C ASN A 358 3.36 -149.30 -120.83
N SER A 359 4.07 -148.37 -120.18
CA SER A 359 5.50 -148.09 -120.47
C SER A 359 6.21 -147.50 -119.22
N VAL A 360 7.53 -147.67 -119.07
CA VAL A 360 8.21 -147.59 -117.76
C VAL A 360 9.63 -146.96 -117.78
N ALA A 361 9.86 -146.04 -116.83
CA ALA A 361 11.12 -145.60 -116.19
C ALA A 361 12.38 -145.18 -117.00
N LYS A 362 12.84 -143.94 -116.73
CA LYS A 362 13.98 -143.69 -115.80
C LYS A 362 14.21 -142.20 -115.51
N GLN A 363 14.42 -141.84 -114.23
CA GLN A 363 15.42 -140.89 -113.66
C GLN A 363 14.94 -140.03 -112.45
N LYS A 364 15.86 -139.87 -111.48
CA LYS A 364 16.13 -138.67 -110.65
C LYS A 364 15.07 -138.11 -109.66
N ALA A 365 15.14 -138.53 -108.37
CA ALA A 365 14.67 -137.74 -107.21
C ALA A 365 15.17 -138.29 -105.84
N SER A 366 15.52 -137.39 -104.90
CA SER A 366 15.51 -137.55 -103.41
C SER A 366 15.58 -136.14 -102.79
N ARG A 367 14.48 -135.58 -102.23
CA ARG A 367 14.06 -135.59 -100.80
C ARG A 367 15.01 -134.81 -99.86
N PRO A 368 14.49 -133.89 -99.01
CA PRO A 368 13.76 -134.29 -97.80
C PRO A 368 12.31 -133.76 -97.75
N ALA A 369 11.48 -134.39 -96.90
CA ALA A 369 10.14 -133.91 -96.53
C ALA A 369 9.63 -134.63 -95.27
N ALA A 370 9.21 -133.84 -94.27
CA ALA A 370 8.37 -134.25 -93.13
C ALA A 370 7.68 -133.01 -92.51
N LYS A 371 6.41 -133.18 -92.12
CA LYS A 371 5.46 -132.28 -91.42
C LYS A 371 4.73 -133.18 -90.39
N PRO A 372 3.84 -132.69 -89.50
CA PRO A 372 3.72 -131.38 -88.84
C PRO A 372 3.45 -131.50 -87.30
N ALA A 373 3.09 -130.37 -86.66
CA ALA A 373 2.24 -130.23 -85.45
C ALA A 373 2.72 -130.76 -84.08
N GLY A 374 2.39 -130.01 -82.99
CA GLY A 374 2.59 -130.48 -81.61
C GLY A 374 2.60 -129.42 -80.49
N GLN A 375 1.40 -128.95 -80.08
CA GLN A 375 1.01 -128.53 -78.70
C GLN A 375 1.74 -127.43 -77.88
N LEU A 376 1.01 -126.97 -76.86
CA LEU A 376 1.39 -126.02 -75.81
C LEU A 376 2.06 -126.72 -74.61
N PRO A 377 2.85 -125.97 -73.82
CA PRO A 377 2.59 -125.84 -72.38
C PRO A 377 2.57 -124.35 -71.95
N SER A 378 2.33 -123.93 -70.70
CA SER A 378 1.52 -124.39 -69.55
C SER A 378 2.14 -123.81 -68.27
N THR A 379 1.34 -123.05 -67.50
CA THR A 379 1.40 -122.82 -66.02
C THR A 379 2.58 -122.12 -65.34
N GLY A 380 2.23 -121.09 -64.54
CA GLY A 380 2.95 -120.55 -63.36
C GLY A 380 3.73 -119.24 -63.59
N GLU A 381 3.86 -118.30 -62.65
CA GLU A 381 3.26 -117.97 -61.33
C GLU A 381 3.47 -116.42 -61.13
N ASP A 382 2.83 -115.58 -60.29
CA ASP A 382 1.77 -115.65 -59.24
C ASP A 382 1.12 -114.23 -59.07
N ALA A 383 0.31 -114.02 -58.01
CA ALA A 383 0.13 -112.78 -57.23
C ALA A 383 -0.80 -111.64 -57.73
N ALA A 384 -2.08 -111.80 -57.37
CA ALA A 384 -2.97 -110.78 -56.74
C ALA A 384 -3.16 -109.36 -57.34
N ASN A 385 -4.40 -109.09 -57.78
CA ASN A 385 -4.98 -107.73 -57.82
C ASN A 385 -5.25 -107.19 -56.40
N PRO A 386 -4.91 -105.93 -56.08
CA PRO A 386 -5.38 -105.23 -54.89
C PRO A 386 -6.48 -104.20 -55.21
N PHE A 387 -7.74 -104.65 -55.27
CA PHE A 387 -8.88 -103.78 -54.98
C PHE A 387 -9.25 -103.94 -53.49
N PHE A 388 -9.89 -102.91 -52.91
CA PHE A 388 -10.27 -102.77 -51.50
C PHE A 388 -9.13 -102.50 -50.49
N THR A 389 -9.01 -101.24 -50.09
CA THR A 389 -8.80 -100.85 -48.68
C THR A 389 -9.63 -99.58 -48.43
N ALA A 390 -10.18 -99.43 -47.23
CA ALA A 390 -11.21 -98.44 -46.93
C ALA A 390 -10.65 -97.05 -46.53
N ALA A 391 -11.54 -96.06 -46.48
CA ALA A 391 -11.21 -94.68 -46.14
C ALA A 391 -10.91 -94.47 -44.64
N ALA A 392 -10.11 -93.44 -44.33
CA ALA A 392 -10.06 -92.80 -43.02
C ALA A 392 -9.79 -91.28 -43.19
N VAL A 393 -10.72 -90.45 -42.73
CA VAL A 393 -10.60 -88.99 -42.64
C VAL A 393 -10.72 -88.58 -41.18
N ALA A 394 -9.75 -87.83 -40.63
CA ALA A 394 -9.98 -86.91 -39.50
C ALA A 394 -8.74 -86.04 -39.15
N ILE A 395 -8.83 -84.74 -39.50
CA ILE A 395 -8.70 -83.59 -38.59
C ILE A 395 -7.56 -83.59 -37.54
N MET A 396 -6.65 -82.61 -37.65
CA MET A 396 -5.94 -82.04 -36.49
C MET A 396 -6.86 -81.12 -35.68
N THR A 397 -6.79 -81.17 -34.35
CA THR A 397 -7.21 -80.05 -33.49
C THR A 397 -6.23 -79.90 -32.32
N GLY A 398 -5.42 -78.84 -32.36
CA GLY A 398 -4.67 -78.35 -31.20
C GLY A 398 -5.39 -77.16 -30.58
N ALA A 399 -5.56 -77.15 -29.26
CA ALA A 399 -6.11 -76.02 -28.52
C ALA A 399 -5.40 -75.89 -27.17
N GLY A 400 -4.52 -74.90 -27.05
CA GLY A 400 -4.05 -74.43 -25.75
C GLY A 400 -5.04 -73.41 -25.17
N LEU A 401 -5.24 -73.43 -23.85
CA LEU A 401 -6.12 -72.47 -23.17
C LEU A 401 -5.37 -71.82 -22.00
N VAL A 402 -4.91 -70.59 -22.22
CA VAL A 402 -4.29 -69.74 -21.21
C VAL A 402 -5.40 -69.14 -20.33
N THR A 403 -5.29 -69.30 -19.02
CA THR A 403 -6.18 -68.64 -18.04
C THR A 403 -5.53 -67.35 -17.52
N VAL A 404 -6.20 -66.22 -17.75
CA VAL A 404 -5.77 -64.89 -17.28
C VAL A 404 -6.40 -64.57 -15.92
N MET A 405 -5.61 -64.02 -14.99
CA MET A 405 -6.11 -63.43 -13.75
C MET A 405 -6.10 -61.88 -13.83
N PRO A 406 -7.22 -61.20 -13.53
CA PRO A 406 -7.25 -59.74 -13.41
C PRO A 406 -7.27 -59.27 -11.95
N LYS A 407 -6.36 -58.33 -11.60
CA LYS A 407 -6.39 -57.31 -10.52
C LYS A 407 -4.95 -56.81 -10.29
N ARG A 408 -4.67 -55.52 -10.06
CA ARG A 408 -5.44 -54.48 -9.34
C ARG A 408 -5.05 -53.09 -9.83
N GLN A 409 -5.98 -52.12 -9.79
CA GLN A 409 -5.63 -50.71 -9.71
C GLN A 409 -4.98 -50.41 -8.33
N LYS A 410 -4.24 -49.30 -8.27
CA LYS A 410 -3.95 -48.56 -7.05
C LYS A 410 -4.06 -47.07 -7.34
N ASP A 411 -4.44 -46.36 -6.29
CA ASP A 411 -4.59 -44.91 -6.18
C ASP A 411 -3.22 -44.19 -6.17
#